data_AF-A0A0A9WM20-F1
#
_entry.id   AF-A0A0A9WM20-F1
#
_cell.length_a   1.000
_cell.length_b   1.000
_cell.length_c   1.000
_cell.angle_alpha   90.00
_cell.angle_beta   90.00
_cell.angle_gamma   90.00
#
_symmetry.space_group_name_H-M   'P 1'
#
loop_
_entity.id
_entity.type
_entity.pdbx_description
1 polymer ?
#
loop_
_entity_poly.entity_id
_entity_poly.type
_entity_poly.pdbx_seq_one_letter_code
_entity_poly.pdbx_strand_id
1 'polypeptide(L)'
;PLKGQDYEVVKLIRTPHPEYNLKAFGDEIRLNLEPNQNIISPSFEAFVTDGDIRTPIPSSSNTSCNYLHSDKSSTAAFDFCDPDNVRGLVLTDKYVLEIEPVEED
;
A
#
# COMPACT_ATOMS: atom_id res chain seq x y z
N PRO A 1 -17.76 7.07 -15.93
CA PRO A 1 -16.83 8.22 -15.92
C PRO A 1 -17.23 9.28 -14.87
N LEU A 2 -16.62 9.22 -13.69
CA LEU A 2 -16.81 10.22 -12.65
C LEU A 2 -16.07 11.50 -13.05
N LYS A 3 -16.84 12.56 -13.36
CA LYS A 3 -16.29 13.88 -13.67
C LYS A 3 -15.72 14.51 -12.39
N GLY A 4 -14.41 14.74 -12.35
CA GLY A 4 -13.78 15.60 -11.35
C GLY A 4 -12.53 15.05 -10.67
N GLN A 5 -12.13 13.80 -10.93
CA GLN A 5 -10.82 13.29 -10.53
C GLN A 5 -9.89 13.30 -11.73
N ASP A 6 -8.84 14.11 -11.66
CA ASP A 6 -7.69 13.93 -12.54
C ASP A 6 -7.04 12.61 -12.12
N TYR A 7 -6.92 11.66 -13.05
CA TYR A 7 -6.24 10.38 -12.83
C TYR A 7 -5.12 10.22 -13.86
N GLU A 8 -4.03 9.58 -13.44
CA GLU A 8 -2.96 9.17 -14.34
C GLU A 8 -2.79 7.65 -14.25
N VAL A 9 -2.72 7.00 -15.41
CA VAL A 9 -2.50 5.55 -15.48
C VAL A 9 -1.00 5.29 -15.38
N VAL A 10 -0.60 4.63 -14.29
CA VAL A 10 0.77 4.21 -14.04
C VAL A 10 0.90 2.70 -14.09
N LYS A 11 2.00 2.21 -14.68
CA LYS A 11 2.28 0.77 -14.72
C LYS A 11 3.25 0.41 -13.61
N LEU A 12 2.76 -0.34 -12.62
CA LEU A 12 3.56 -0.92 -11.56
C LEU A 12 3.94 -2.35 -11.94
N ILE A 13 5.22 -2.58 -12.22
CA ILE A 13 5.74 -3.92 -12.52
C ILE A 13 6.31 -4.48 -11.23
N ARG A 14 5.75 -5.59 -10.76
CA ARG A 14 6.27 -6.28 -9.57
C ARG A 14 7.69 -6.76 -9.83
N THR A 15 8.67 -6.13 -9.18
CA THR A 15 10.10 -6.48 -9.31
C THR A 15 10.62 -7.15 -8.04
N PRO A 16 11.70 -7.94 -8.13
CA PRO A 16 12.36 -8.52 -6.95
C PRO A 16 12.94 -7.45 -6.01
N HIS A 17 13.29 -6.30 -6.57
CA HIS A 17 13.73 -5.12 -5.83
C HIS A 17 12.54 -4.18 -5.66
N PRO A 18 12.21 -3.76 -4.44
CA PRO A 18 10.98 -3.02 -4.16
C PRO A 18 11.11 -1.51 -4.41
N GLU A 19 11.94 -1.13 -5.39
CA GLU A 19 12.12 0.26 -5.81
C GLU A 19 11.14 0.58 -6.94
N TYR A 20 10.26 1.53 -6.70
CA TYR A 20 9.29 2.00 -7.68
C TYR A 20 9.51 3.48 -7.97
N ASN A 21 9.32 3.86 -9.23
CA ASN A 21 9.36 5.24 -9.65
C ASN A 21 8.02 5.58 -10.32
N LEU A 22 7.22 6.38 -9.62
CA LEU A 22 5.92 6.84 -10.07
C LEU A 22 6.08 8.22 -10.70
N LYS A 23 5.46 8.42 -11.85
CA LYS A 23 5.29 9.75 -12.46
C LYS A 23 3.81 10.08 -12.41
N ALA A 24 3.47 11.10 -11.64
CA ALA A 24 2.10 11.54 -11.44
C ALA A 24 2.08 13.07 -11.40
N PHE A 25 1.20 13.69 -12.19
CA PHE A 25 0.96 15.14 -12.20
C PHE A 25 2.23 15.99 -12.42
N GLY A 26 3.16 15.46 -13.22
CA GLY A 26 4.43 16.11 -13.54
C GLY A 26 5.55 15.97 -12.51
N ASP A 27 5.29 15.32 -11.37
CA ASP A 27 6.31 15.00 -10.37
C ASP A 27 6.81 13.56 -10.53
N GLU A 28 8.04 13.33 -10.06
CA GLU A 28 8.67 12.01 -9.98
C GLU A 28 8.78 11.59 -8.51
N ILE A 29 8.14 10.48 -8.14
CA ILE A 29 8.07 9.98 -6.77
C ILE A 29 8.79 8.64 -6.70
N ARG A 30 9.87 8.60 -5.94
CA ARG A 30 10.66 7.38 -5.74
C ARG A 30 10.25 6.72 -4.44
N LEU A 31 9.90 5.45 -4.53
CA LEU A 31 9.43 4.65 -3.41
C LEU A 31 10.37 3.47 -3.23
N ASN A 32 10.96 3.38 -2.05
CA ASN A 32 11.67 2.18 -1.60
C ASN A 32 10.73 1.46 -0.63
N LEU A 33 10.04 0.45 -1.12
CA LEU A 33 9.05 -0.28 -0.35
C LEU A 33 9.73 -1.35 0.54
N GLU A 34 9.34 -1.42 1.80
CA GLU A 34 9.78 -2.44 2.75
C GLU A 34 8.58 -3.26 3.23
N PRO A 35 8.72 -4.59 3.41
CA PRO A 35 7.62 -5.41 3.90
C PRO A 35 7.11 -4.91 5.27
N ASN A 36 5.80 -4.70 5.37
CA ASN A 36 5.16 -4.41 6.65
C ASN A 36 5.07 -5.68 7.50
N GLN A 37 6.06 -5.92 8.35
CA GLN A 37 6.08 -7.08 9.24
C GLN A 37 5.21 -6.90 10.49
N ASN A 38 4.72 -5.68 10.77
CA ASN A 38 3.95 -5.36 11.98
C ASN A 38 2.63 -4.69 11.59
N ILE A 39 1.71 -5.49 11.05
CA ILE A 39 0.39 -4.99 10.63
C ILE A 39 -0.40 -4.44 11.82
N ILE A 40 -0.21 -5.03 13.01
CA ILE A 40 -0.80 -4.54 14.24
C ILE A 40 0.27 -3.76 15.00
N SER A 41 -0.04 -2.51 15.34
CA SER A 41 0.81 -1.70 16.20
C SER A 41 1.02 -2.40 17.55
N PRO A 42 2.23 -2.37 18.13
CA PRO A 42 2.49 -2.96 19.45
C PRO A 42 1.62 -2.40 20.59
N SER A 43 0.96 -1.26 20.38
CA SER A 43 0.05 -0.65 21.34
C SER A 43 -1.39 -1.16 21.23
N PHE A 44 -1.67 -2.08 20.31
CA PHE A 44 -2.99 -2.64 20.07
C PHE A 44 -2.96 -4.17 20.15
N GLU A 45 -4.07 -4.74 20.60
CA GLU A 45 -4.35 -6.17 20.53
C GLU A 45 -5.53 -6.39 19.60
N ALA A 46 -5.42 -7.35 18.69
CA ALA A 46 -6.53 -7.75 17.83
C ALA A 46 -6.90 -9.21 18.09
N PHE A 47 -8.19 -9.50 17.98
CA PHE A 47 -8.75 -10.82 18.21
C PHE A 47 -9.91 -11.10 17.24
N VAL A 48 -10.04 -12.35 16.83
CA VAL A 48 -11.22 -12.88 16.14
C VAL A 48 -12.15 -13.48 17.19
N THR A 49 -13.45 -13.19 17.09
CA THR A 49 -14.47 -13.74 17.98
C THR A 49 -15.31 -14.79 17.27
N ASP A 50 -15.47 -15.96 17.87
CA ASP A 50 -16.44 -16.99 17.49
C ASP A 50 -17.29 -17.35 18.72
N GLY A 51 -18.48 -16.75 18.81
CA GLY A 51 -19.28 -16.74 20.04
C GLY A 51 -18.50 -16.11 21.20
N ASP A 52 -18.29 -16.89 22.27
CA ASP A 52 -17.54 -16.46 23.46
C ASP A 52 -16.01 -16.70 23.34
N ILE A 53 -15.55 -17.35 22.27
CA ILE A 53 -14.14 -17.66 22.05
C ILE A 53 -13.44 -16.45 21.43
N ARG A 54 -12.31 -16.03 22.04
CA ARG A 54 -11.41 -14.99 21.50
C ARG A 54 -10.09 -15.60 21.08
N THR A 55 -9.78 -15.53 19.79
CA THR A 55 -8.50 -15.97 19.24
C THR A 55 -7.64 -14.76 18.92
N PRO A 56 -6.47 -14.57 19.56
CA PRO A 56 -5.60 -13.44 19.28
C PRO A 56 -5.02 -13.54 17.86
N ILE A 57 -4.96 -12.41 17.18
CA ILE A 57 -4.30 -12.29 15.87
C ILE A 57 -2.84 -11.90 16.13
N PRO A 58 -1.85 -12.66 15.61
CA PRO A 58 -0.44 -12.29 15.73
C PRO A 58 -0.19 -10.90 15.15
N SER A 59 0.57 -10.08 15.85
CA SER A 59 0.95 -8.74 15.38
C SER A 59 1.92 -8.77 14.20
N SER A 60 2.65 -9.88 14.04
CA SER A 60 3.62 -10.09 12.98
C SER A 60 3.31 -11.31 12.11
N SER A 61 3.68 -11.20 10.83
CA SER A 61 3.58 -12.27 9.83
C SER A 61 4.93 -12.46 9.13
N ASN A 62 5.33 -13.72 8.94
CA ASN A 62 6.55 -14.07 8.20
C ASN A 62 6.39 -13.90 6.67
N THR A 63 5.17 -13.72 6.20
CA THR A 63 4.86 -13.40 4.80
C THR A 63 4.00 -12.15 4.79
N SER A 64 4.57 -11.03 4.37
CA SER A 64 3.82 -9.80 4.12
C SER A 64 3.75 -9.53 2.63
N CYS A 65 2.54 -9.39 2.13
CA CYS A 65 2.23 -8.78 0.84
C CYS A 65 1.87 -7.29 0.98
N ASN A 66 1.90 -6.76 2.20
CA ASN A 66 1.76 -5.34 2.51
C ASN A 66 3.15 -4.70 2.63
N TYR A 67 3.31 -3.51 2.08
CA TYR A 67 4.59 -2.81 2.07
C TYR A 67 4.41 -1.35 2.47
N LEU A 68 5.45 -0.80 3.10
CA LEU A 68 5.50 0.60 3.52
C LEU A 68 6.70 1.29 2.91
N HIS A 69 6.61 2.59 2.72
CA HIS A 69 7.73 3.46 2.43
C HIS A 69 7.62 4.71 3.29
N SER A 70 8.75 5.22 3.76
CA SER A 70 8.81 6.54 4.39
C SER A 70 10.20 7.12 4.24
N ASP A 71 10.28 8.32 3.68
CA ASP A 71 11.48 9.14 3.67
C ASP A 71 11.13 10.62 3.93
N LYS A 72 12.03 11.54 3.61
CA LYS A 72 11.82 12.98 3.84
C LYS A 72 10.79 13.60 2.88
N SER A 73 10.52 12.95 1.77
CA SER A 73 9.71 13.47 0.66
C SER A 73 8.35 12.82 0.57
N SER A 74 8.21 11.56 0.98
CA SER A 74 6.95 10.86 0.90
C SER A 74 6.79 9.75 1.94
N THR A 75 5.55 9.34 2.16
CA THR A 75 5.20 8.12 2.90
C THR A 75 4.18 7.36 2.08
N ALA A 76 4.30 6.03 1.99
CA ALA A 76 3.37 5.23 1.23
C ALA A 76 3.05 3.89 1.91
N ALA A 77 1.89 3.35 1.58
CA ALA A 77 1.46 2.02 1.94
C ALA A 77 0.88 1.33 0.71
N PHE A 78 1.26 0.07 0.48
CA PHE A 78 0.81 -0.72 -0.66
C PHE A 78 0.38 -2.11 -0.23
N ASP A 79 -0.66 -2.60 -0.88
CA ASP A 79 -1.18 -3.97 -0.80
C ASP A 79 -0.94 -4.66 -2.15
N PHE A 80 -0.09 -5.68 -2.14
CA PHE A 80 0.22 -6.58 -3.26
C PHE A 80 -0.24 -8.02 -2.98
N CYS A 81 -1.26 -8.19 -2.12
CA CYS A 81 -1.74 -9.52 -1.73
C CYS A 81 -2.49 -10.21 -2.88
N ASP A 82 -3.11 -9.43 -3.77
CA ASP A 82 -3.60 -9.90 -5.06
C ASP A 82 -2.44 -9.89 -6.09
N PRO A 83 -2.13 -11.02 -6.76
CA PRO A 83 -1.08 -11.06 -7.78
C PRO A 83 -1.33 -10.15 -8.99
N ASP A 84 -2.60 -9.91 -9.32
CA ASP A 84 -3.01 -9.21 -10.53
C ASP A 84 -3.35 -7.73 -10.26
N ASN A 85 -3.57 -7.38 -8.98
CA ASN A 85 -4.02 -6.06 -8.57
C ASN A 85 -3.09 -5.44 -7.52
N VAL A 86 -2.88 -4.14 -7.64
CA VAL A 86 -2.14 -3.36 -6.64
C VAL A 86 -3.03 -2.25 -6.12
N ARG A 87 -3.07 -2.10 -4.80
CA ARG A 87 -3.72 -0.98 -4.14
C ARG A 87 -2.70 -0.25 -3.30
N GLY A 88 -2.86 1.06 -3.16
CA GLY A 88 -1.94 1.82 -2.33
C GLY A 88 -2.34 3.26 -2.11
N LEU A 89 -1.62 3.88 -1.19
CA LEU A 89 -1.76 5.29 -0.86
C LEU A 89 -0.36 5.89 -0.77
N VAL A 90 -0.14 7.02 -1.44
CA VAL A 90 1.12 7.77 -1.41
C VAL A 90 0.83 9.18 -0.92
N LEU A 91 1.45 9.57 0.19
CA LEU A 91 1.37 10.90 0.78
C LEU A 91 2.65 11.65 0.43
N THR A 92 2.51 12.81 -0.21
CA THR A 92 3.60 13.76 -0.46
C THR A 92 3.34 15.06 0.31
N ASP A 93 4.22 16.05 0.15
CA ASP A 93 4.02 17.40 0.67
C ASP A 93 2.95 18.20 -0.08
N LYS A 94 2.63 17.82 -1.32
CA LYS A 94 1.71 18.53 -2.21
C LYS A 94 0.33 17.90 -2.29
N TYR A 95 0.24 16.58 -2.28
CA TYR A 95 -1.00 15.85 -2.53
C TYR A 95 -0.95 14.43 -1.98
N VAL A 96 -2.12 13.79 -1.97
CA VAL A 96 -2.28 12.37 -1.67
C VAL A 96 -2.71 11.67 -2.96
N LEU A 97 -2.00 10.61 -3.31
CA LEU A 97 -2.32 9.76 -4.44
C LEU A 97 -2.93 8.46 -3.93
N GLU A 98 -4.11 8.13 -4.42
CA GLU A 98 -4.71 6.82 -4.28
C GLU A 98 -4.34 5.98 -5.52
N ILE A 99 -3.81 4.79 -5.28
CA ILE A 99 -3.45 3.83 -6.33
C ILE A 99 -4.53 2.76 -6.32
N GLU A 100 -5.30 2.71 -7.40
CA GLU A 100 -6.32 1.69 -7.61
C GLU A 100 -6.00 0.85 -8.85
N PRO A 101 -6.42 -0.42 -8.88
CA PRO A 101 -6.36 -1.22 -10.10
C PRO A 101 -7.16 -0.57 -11.22
N VAL A 102 -6.62 -0.61 -12.43
CA VAL A 102 -7.35 -0.17 -13.63
C VAL A 102 -8.25 -1.33 -14.07
N GLU A 103 -9.56 -1.10 -14.13
CA GLU A 103 -10.47 -2.05 -14.77
C GLU A 103 -10.21 -2.04 -16.29
N GLU A 104 -9.86 -3.19 -16.87
CA GLU A 104 -9.90 -3.37 -18.33
C GLU A 104 -11.35 -3.67 -18.74
N ASP A 105 -11.92 -2.86 -19.64
CA ASP A 105 -13.25 -3.09 -20.26
C ASP A 105 -13.25 -4.32 -21.20
#